data_AF-A0A6J1JAH7-F1
#
_entry.id   AF-A0A6J1JAH7-F1
#
_cell.length_a   1.000
_cell.length_b   1.000
_cell.length_c   1.000
_cell.angle_alpha   90.00
_cell.angle_beta   90.00
_cell.angle_gamma   90.00
#
_symmetry.space_group_name_H-M   'P 1'
#
loop_
_entity.id
_entity.type
_entity.pdbx_description
1 polymer ?
#
loop_
_entity_poly.entity_id
_entity_poly.type
_entity_poly.pdbx_seq_one_letter_code
_entity_poly.pdbx_strand_id
1 'polypeptide(L)'
;MERSSSPPLLLLLLLSSLAVVCSAVEPPQITVKPDIAPQSLPINYIQEVGSCSYEVTVATSCSSPSFITDEIGVLFGDSHGNQIVEKKLSNGDKVFDSCNTDRFVLNDRPCSVQISYMYIYKDGADDWLPNSVEISGSGIKPLLFILKSSIPRNNWFGFDLRQYPFPSPPSYNPSPPFPSLSPPPPPPPPPPPHHPLPPPPEPILPPPPPPKPVLPPPPPPPSSSSKISGLKLAKVSVVLGLLFALL
;
A
#
# COMPACT_ATOMS: atom_id res chain seq x y z
N MET A 1 -39.81 18.40 -49.21
CA MET A 1 -39.53 16.99 -48.86
C MET A 1 -39.16 16.95 -47.39
N GLU A 2 -40.16 16.76 -46.53
CA GLU A 2 -39.98 16.53 -45.10
C GLU A 2 -39.48 15.08 -44.92
N ARG A 3 -38.22 14.90 -44.53
CA ARG A 3 -37.70 13.57 -44.18
C ARG A 3 -38.21 13.21 -42.79
N SER A 4 -39.27 12.41 -42.76
CA SER A 4 -39.75 11.73 -41.56
C SER A 4 -38.63 10.84 -41.01
N SER A 5 -38.08 11.23 -39.85
CA SER A 5 -37.06 10.45 -39.15
C SER A 5 -37.71 9.24 -38.48
N SER A 6 -37.28 8.04 -38.87
CA SER A 6 -37.85 6.77 -38.40
C SER A 6 -37.60 6.56 -36.89
N PRO A 7 -38.63 6.21 -36.09
CA PRO A 7 -38.51 6.02 -34.63
C PRO A 7 -37.41 5.04 -34.17
N PRO A 8 -37.11 3.91 -34.84
CA PRO A 8 -36.00 3.03 -34.47
C PRO A 8 -34.62 3.69 -34.66
N LEU A 9 -34.47 4.62 -35.59
CA LEU A 9 -33.21 5.32 -35.82
C LEU A 9 -32.91 6.30 -34.67
N LEU A 10 -33.95 6.97 -34.17
CA LEU A 10 -33.84 7.86 -33.01
C LEU A 10 -33.51 7.07 -31.73
N LEU A 11 -34.11 5.89 -31.55
CA LEU A 11 -33.84 5.00 -30.42
C LEU A 11 -32.42 4.42 -30.47
N LEU A 12 -31.91 4.05 -31.65
CA LEU A 12 -30.53 3.62 -31.85
C LEU A 12 -29.50 4.74 -31.56
N LEU A 13 -29.83 5.99 -31.91
CA LEU A 13 -29.01 7.16 -31.57
C LEU A 13 -29.03 7.47 -30.06
N LEU A 14 -30.16 7.24 -29.37
CA LEU A 14 -30.26 7.36 -27.92
C LEU A 14 -29.49 6.24 -27.19
N LEU A 15 -29.57 4.98 -27.67
CA LEU A 15 -28.82 3.86 -27.10
C LEU A 15 -27.31 3.98 -27.32
N SER A 16 -26.86 4.54 -28.45
CA SER A 16 -25.43 4.76 -28.72
C SER A 16 -24.86 5.90 -27.86
N SER A 17 -25.66 6.90 -27.51
CA SER A 17 -25.26 7.96 -26.58
C SER A 17 -25.22 7.50 -25.12
N LEU A 18 -26.03 6.51 -24.70
CA LEU A 18 -25.91 5.89 -23.38
C LEU A 18 -24.69 4.95 -23.24
N ALA A 19 -24.17 4.43 -24.35
CA ALA A 19 -22.99 3.55 -24.35
C ALA A 19 -21.65 4.32 -24.24
N VAL A 20 -21.68 5.66 -24.25
CA VAL A 20 -20.50 6.51 -24.21
C VAL A 20 -20.36 7.15 -22.83
N VAL A 21 -19.16 7.02 -22.26
CA VAL A 21 -18.58 7.61 -21.03
C VAL A 21 -18.56 6.74 -19.76
N CYS A 22 -17.76 5.66 -19.80
CA CYS A 22 -16.90 5.30 -18.67
C CYS A 22 -15.45 5.61 -19.08
N SER A 23 -15.10 6.89 -19.21
CA SER A 23 -13.69 7.28 -19.29
C SER A 23 -13.11 7.15 -17.89
N ALA A 24 -12.12 6.26 -17.69
CA ALA A 24 -11.31 6.30 -16.49
C ALA A 24 -10.61 7.66 -16.44
N VAL A 25 -10.98 8.49 -15.47
CA VAL A 25 -10.36 9.79 -15.28
C VAL A 25 -8.97 9.53 -14.70
N GLU A 26 -7.93 9.87 -15.47
CA GLU A 26 -6.57 9.82 -14.95
C GLU A 26 -6.41 10.83 -13.80
N PRO A 27 -5.74 10.45 -12.69
CA PRO A 27 -5.49 11.36 -11.60
C PRO A 27 -4.64 12.56 -12.07
N PRO A 28 -4.83 13.76 -11.49
CA PRO A 28 -3.93 14.88 -11.69
C PRO A 28 -2.47 14.48 -11.45
N GLN A 29 -1.62 14.77 -12.42
CA GLN A 29 -0.19 14.51 -12.34
C GLN A 29 0.53 15.66 -11.67
N ILE A 30 1.37 15.34 -10.68
CA ILE A 30 2.29 16.27 -10.05
C ILE A 30 3.62 16.21 -10.80
N THR A 31 3.94 17.31 -11.47
CA THR A 31 5.15 17.48 -12.28
C THR A 31 6.17 18.45 -11.67
N VAL A 32 5.92 18.92 -10.45
CA VAL A 32 6.89 19.68 -9.66
C VAL A 32 8.14 18.81 -9.45
N LYS A 33 9.33 19.40 -9.46
CA LYS A 33 10.56 18.65 -9.22
C LYS A 33 10.58 18.09 -7.78
N PRO A 34 10.79 16.78 -7.57
CA PRO A 34 10.96 16.25 -6.23
C PRO A 34 12.31 16.64 -5.64
N ASP A 35 12.37 16.75 -4.31
CA ASP A 35 13.57 17.10 -3.56
C ASP A 35 13.63 16.34 -2.23
N ILE A 36 14.79 16.38 -1.58
CA ILE A 36 14.97 15.88 -0.22
C ILE A 36 14.09 16.71 0.72
N ALA A 37 13.35 16.03 1.59
CA ALA A 37 12.48 16.68 2.55
C ALA A 37 13.28 17.60 3.50
N PRO A 38 12.69 18.72 3.95
CA PRO A 38 13.37 19.62 4.87
C PRO A 38 13.68 18.92 6.19
N GLN A 39 14.85 19.21 6.79
CA GLN A 39 15.23 18.64 8.09
C GLN A 39 14.24 18.99 9.22
N SER A 40 13.48 20.08 9.04
CA SER A 40 12.45 20.52 9.97
C SER A 40 11.12 19.77 9.81
N LEU A 41 11.00 18.81 8.88
CA LEU A 41 9.80 18.00 8.68
C LEU A 41 9.46 17.27 10.00
N PRO A 42 8.36 17.60 10.68
CA PRO A 42 7.95 16.90 11.88
C PRO A 42 7.29 15.58 11.46
N ILE A 43 7.94 14.44 11.74
CA ILE A 43 7.44 13.10 11.37
C ILE A 43 6.63 12.46 12.53
N ASN A 44 5.99 13.27 13.38
CA ASN A 44 5.43 12.76 14.63
C ASN A 44 4.15 13.44 15.11
N TYR A 45 3.48 14.21 14.24
CA TYR A 45 2.25 14.89 14.60
C TYR A 45 1.06 14.18 13.93
N ILE A 46 0.40 13.34 14.71
CA ILE A 46 -0.82 12.63 14.30
C ILE A 46 -1.99 13.34 14.98
N GLN A 47 -2.79 14.08 14.22
CA GLN A 47 -4.14 14.41 14.66
C GLN A 47 -5.03 13.22 14.35
N GLU A 48 -5.57 12.55 15.37
CA GLU A 48 -6.48 11.42 15.19
C GLU A 48 -7.89 11.91 14.84
N VAL A 49 -8.04 12.55 13.67
CA VAL A 49 -9.35 12.93 13.13
C VAL A 49 -9.88 11.77 12.30
N GLY A 50 -10.72 10.94 12.93
CA GLY A 50 -11.40 9.83 12.27
C GLY A 50 -10.49 8.67 11.85
N SER A 51 -11.10 7.65 11.23
CA SER A 51 -10.42 6.50 10.64
C SER A 51 -10.71 6.47 9.15
N CYS A 52 -9.66 6.57 8.34
CA CYS A 52 -9.70 6.55 6.89
C CYS A 52 -8.79 5.44 6.34
N SER A 53 -9.11 4.99 5.13
CA SER A 53 -8.27 4.07 4.36
C SER A 53 -7.71 4.78 3.14
N TYR A 54 -6.43 4.53 2.88
CA TYR A 54 -5.72 5.02 1.70
C TYR A 54 -5.18 3.86 0.88
N GLU A 55 -5.12 4.03 -0.43
CA GLU A 55 -4.40 3.15 -1.32
C GLU A 55 -3.22 3.90 -1.92
N VAL A 56 -2.03 3.35 -1.71
CA VAL A 56 -0.78 3.82 -2.30
C VAL A 56 -0.41 2.83 -3.40
N THR A 57 -0.33 3.31 -4.64
CA THR A 57 0.08 2.51 -5.79
C THR A 57 1.44 2.99 -6.28
N VAL A 58 2.42 2.09 -6.32
CA VAL A 58 3.79 2.41 -6.72
C VAL A 58 4.11 1.71 -8.03
N ALA A 59 4.42 2.48 -9.07
CA ALA A 59 4.88 1.94 -10.34
C ALA A 59 6.41 1.96 -10.38
N THR A 60 7.03 0.80 -10.55
CA THR A 60 8.48 0.62 -10.61
C THR A 60 8.96 0.61 -12.06
N SER A 61 10.08 1.30 -12.33
CA SER A 61 10.67 1.32 -13.66
C SER A 61 11.23 -0.03 -14.08
N CYS A 62 11.17 -0.32 -15.38
CA CYS A 62 11.84 -1.46 -16.00
C CYS A 62 13.38 -1.41 -15.91
N SER A 63 13.93 -0.23 -15.60
CA SER A 63 15.37 -0.08 -15.34
C SER A 63 15.75 -0.39 -13.89
N SER A 64 14.78 -0.71 -13.02
CA SER A 64 15.07 -1.17 -11.66
C SER A 64 15.62 -2.60 -11.65
N PRO A 65 16.31 -3.01 -10.57
CA PRO A 65 16.64 -4.42 -10.33
C PRO A 65 15.41 -5.33 -10.38
N SER A 66 15.61 -6.61 -10.71
CA SER A 66 14.52 -7.61 -10.79
C SER A 66 13.88 -7.91 -9.43
N PHE A 67 14.56 -7.59 -8.34
CA PHE A 67 14.04 -7.56 -6.99
C PHE A 67 14.89 -6.60 -6.16
N ILE A 68 14.30 -6.07 -5.09
CA ILE A 68 15.00 -5.27 -4.09
C ILE A 68 14.83 -5.87 -2.70
N THR A 69 15.75 -5.55 -1.82
CA THR A 69 15.78 -5.88 -0.40
C THR A 69 15.59 -4.65 0.49
N ASP A 70 15.66 -3.46 -0.12
CA ASP A 70 15.44 -2.18 0.54
C ASP A 70 14.05 -2.07 1.20
N GLU A 71 13.98 -1.41 2.34
CA GLU A 71 12.71 -1.03 2.97
C GLU A 71 12.21 0.29 2.40
N ILE A 72 11.00 0.26 1.85
CA ILE A 72 10.36 1.44 1.24
C ILE A 72 9.26 1.96 2.15
N GLY A 73 9.35 3.22 2.54
CA GLY A 73 8.35 3.92 3.34
C GLY A 73 7.66 5.03 2.55
N VAL A 74 6.49 5.47 3.02
CA VAL A 74 5.77 6.62 2.46
C VAL A 74 5.27 7.54 3.56
N LEU A 75 5.29 8.83 3.27
CA LEU A 75 4.82 9.88 4.14
C LEU A 75 4.02 10.88 3.32
N PHE A 76 2.79 11.18 3.72
CA PHE A 76 2.00 12.24 3.10
C PHE A 76 1.08 12.87 4.13
N GLY A 77 0.59 14.07 3.84
CA GLY A 77 -0.28 14.77 4.76
C GLY A 77 -1.01 15.93 4.13
N ASP A 78 -1.70 16.70 4.97
CA ASP A 78 -2.43 17.91 4.58
C ASP A 78 -1.96 19.20 5.27
N SER A 79 -2.70 20.28 4.98
CA SER A 79 -2.50 21.61 5.53
C SER A 79 -2.73 21.81 7.00
N HIS A 80 -3.47 20.90 7.59
CA HIS A 80 -3.93 21.01 8.97
C HIS A 80 -3.01 20.24 9.92
N GLY A 81 -1.96 19.61 9.38
CA GLY A 81 -1.04 18.78 10.13
C GLY A 81 -1.48 17.32 10.23
N ASN A 82 -2.52 16.89 9.50
CA ASN A 82 -2.82 15.46 9.41
C ASN A 82 -1.71 14.79 8.60
N GLN A 83 -1.09 13.77 9.18
CA GLN A 83 0.07 13.09 8.61
C GLN A 83 -0.14 11.58 8.65
N ILE A 84 0.12 10.94 7.51
CA ILE A 84 0.11 9.50 7.33
C ILE A 84 1.55 9.08 7.08
N VAL A 85 2.11 8.31 8.01
CA VAL A 85 3.44 7.71 7.89
C VAL A 85 3.27 6.20 7.84
N GLU A 86 3.78 5.57 6.79
CA GLU A 86 3.98 4.13 6.74
C GLU A 86 5.47 3.86 6.57
N LYS A 87 6.09 3.23 7.57
CA LYS A 87 7.55 3.03 7.59
C LYS A 87 7.98 1.95 6.59
N LYS A 88 7.10 0.98 6.35
CA LYS A 88 7.34 -0.12 5.44
C LYS A 88 6.07 -0.48 4.69
N LEU A 89 6.06 -0.18 3.41
CA LEU A 89 5.03 -0.61 2.49
C LEU A 89 5.17 -2.13 2.25
N SER A 90 4.11 -2.86 2.57
CA SER A 90 3.99 -4.30 2.33
C SER A 90 2.54 -4.65 2.09
N ASN A 91 2.29 -5.58 1.17
CA ASN A 91 0.98 -6.15 0.91
C ASN A 91 0.95 -7.68 1.16
N GLY A 92 2.01 -8.21 1.78
CA GLY A 92 2.18 -9.66 2.03
C GLY A 92 2.89 -10.42 0.91
N ASP A 93 3.07 -9.80 -0.25
CA ASP A 93 3.77 -10.38 -1.40
C ASP A 93 5.18 -9.79 -1.58
N LYS A 94 5.91 -10.30 -2.58
CA LYS A 94 7.13 -9.68 -3.08
C LYS A 94 6.75 -8.46 -3.92
N VAL A 95 7.28 -7.30 -3.55
CA VAL A 95 6.92 -5.99 -4.12
C VAL A 95 8.14 -5.25 -4.65
N PHE A 96 7.90 -4.22 -5.47
CA PHE A 96 8.89 -3.32 -6.04
C PHE A 96 9.82 -3.95 -7.08
N ASP A 97 9.36 -5.05 -7.69
CA ASP A 97 10.04 -5.67 -8.82
C ASP A 97 10.06 -4.75 -10.05
N SER A 98 11.07 -4.92 -10.89
CA SER A 98 11.20 -4.20 -12.16
C SER A 98 9.95 -4.33 -13.04
N CYS A 99 9.55 -3.23 -13.69
CA CYS A 99 8.32 -3.12 -14.51
C CYS A 99 7.00 -3.43 -13.77
N ASN A 100 6.99 -3.55 -12.44
CA ASN A 100 5.78 -3.91 -11.71
C ASN A 100 5.03 -2.68 -11.18
N THR A 101 3.74 -2.87 -10.89
CA THR A 101 2.93 -1.89 -10.17
C THR A 101 2.32 -2.55 -8.94
N ASP A 102 2.75 -2.09 -7.77
CA ASP A 102 2.36 -2.64 -6.46
C ASP A 102 1.37 -1.74 -5.76
N ARG A 103 0.40 -2.34 -5.05
CA ARG A 103 -0.65 -1.63 -4.33
C ARG A 103 -0.58 -1.93 -2.84
N PHE A 104 -0.76 -0.89 -2.03
CA PHE A 104 -0.69 -0.96 -0.57
C PHE A 104 -1.91 -0.26 0.03
N VAL A 105 -2.66 -0.98 0.85
CA VAL A 105 -3.83 -0.44 1.55
C VAL A 105 -3.43 -0.08 2.98
N LEU A 106 -3.52 1.21 3.31
CA LEU A 106 -3.25 1.76 4.63
C LEU A 106 -4.59 2.00 5.34
N ASN A 107 -5.01 1.06 6.18
CA ASN A 107 -6.24 1.17 6.97
C ASN A 107 -6.01 1.91 8.29
N ASP A 108 -7.08 2.40 8.90
CA ASP A 108 -7.05 3.01 10.23
C ASP A 108 -6.00 4.13 10.33
N ARG A 109 -5.94 4.96 9.29
CA ARG A 109 -5.09 6.16 9.25
C ARG A 109 -5.93 7.40 9.57
N PRO A 110 -5.32 8.45 10.12
CA PRO A 110 -5.96 9.76 10.22
C PRO A 110 -6.53 10.22 8.90
N CYS A 111 -7.71 10.83 8.93
CA CYS A 111 -8.29 11.41 7.73
C CYS A 111 -7.57 12.71 7.35
N SER A 112 -7.08 12.76 6.13
CA SER A 112 -6.54 13.92 5.44
C SER A 112 -7.62 14.55 4.56
N VAL A 113 -7.71 15.89 4.57
CA VAL A 113 -8.68 16.63 3.73
C VAL A 113 -8.16 16.80 2.30
N GLN A 114 -6.87 17.09 2.15
CA GLN A 114 -6.22 17.26 0.86
C GLN A 114 -4.71 17.03 0.96
N ILE A 115 -4.19 16.14 0.13
CA ILE A 115 -2.75 15.91 0.06
C ILE A 115 -2.02 17.17 -0.38
N SER A 116 -0.95 17.42 0.34
CA SER A 116 -0.28 18.70 0.45
C SER A 116 1.22 18.59 0.30
N TYR A 117 1.73 17.44 0.70
CA TYR A 117 3.08 16.98 0.46
C TYR A 117 3.05 15.45 0.41
N MET A 118 4.03 14.87 -0.26
CA MET A 118 4.29 13.43 -0.30
C MET A 118 5.78 13.21 -0.32
N TYR A 119 6.27 12.24 0.44
CA TYR A 119 7.65 11.79 0.44
C TYR A 119 7.70 10.27 0.43
N ILE A 120 8.68 9.73 -0.27
CA ILE A 120 9.05 8.33 -0.25
C ILE A 120 10.39 8.20 0.46
N TYR A 121 10.58 7.10 1.16
CA TYR A 121 11.80 6.78 1.88
C TYR A 121 12.34 5.44 1.42
N LYS A 122 13.67 5.33 1.32
CA LYS A 122 14.37 4.09 0.96
C LYS A 122 15.50 3.84 1.94
N ASP A 123 15.39 2.78 2.73
CA ASP A 123 16.50 2.25 3.53
C ASP A 123 17.08 1.03 2.84
N GLY A 124 18.28 1.22 2.30
CA GLY A 124 19.03 0.17 1.64
C GLY A 124 19.85 0.64 0.45
N ALA A 125 20.52 -0.31 -0.17
CA ALA A 125 21.57 -0.06 -1.15
C ALA A 125 21.14 -0.27 -2.59
N ASP A 126 19.95 -0.82 -2.83
CA ASP A 126 19.53 -1.19 -4.17
C ASP A 126 19.26 0.05 -5.04
N ASP A 127 19.56 -0.07 -6.33
CA ASP A 127 19.37 0.99 -7.33
C ASP A 127 17.89 1.08 -7.77
N TRP A 128 16.97 1.05 -6.82
CA TRP A 128 15.54 1.09 -7.08
C TRP A 128 15.11 2.42 -7.71
N LEU A 129 14.34 2.33 -8.80
CA LEU A 129 13.89 3.45 -9.61
C LEU A 129 12.36 3.45 -9.74
N PRO A 130 11.62 4.19 -8.89
CA PRO A 130 10.19 4.35 -9.05
C PRO A 130 9.87 5.31 -10.21
N ASN A 131 8.89 4.93 -11.03
CA ASN A 131 8.29 5.82 -12.03
C ASN A 131 7.35 6.82 -11.36
N SER A 132 6.46 6.32 -10.51
CA SER A 132 5.41 7.13 -9.89
C SER A 132 4.85 6.52 -8.61
N VAL A 133 4.25 7.39 -7.80
CA VAL A 133 3.41 7.02 -6.64
C VAL A 133 2.05 7.65 -6.86
N GLU A 134 1.00 6.85 -6.82
CA GLU A 134 -0.39 7.34 -6.79
C GLU A 134 -0.94 7.17 -5.37
N ILE A 135 -1.63 8.18 -4.87
CA ILE A 135 -2.34 8.10 -3.60
C ILE A 135 -3.81 8.39 -3.85
N SER A 136 -4.66 7.46 -3.42
CA SER A 136 -6.11 7.61 -3.38
C SER A 136 -6.64 7.20 -2.01
N GLY A 137 -7.89 7.52 -1.69
CA GLY A 137 -8.46 7.15 -0.40
C GLY A 137 -9.82 7.75 -0.14
N SER A 138 -10.44 7.35 0.96
CA SER A 138 -11.75 7.85 1.39
C SER A 138 -11.71 9.36 1.60
N GLY A 139 -12.46 10.11 0.80
CA GLY A 139 -12.62 11.55 0.98
C GLY A 139 -11.53 12.43 0.37
N ILE A 140 -10.55 11.87 -0.35
CA ILE A 140 -9.54 12.65 -1.10
C ILE A 140 -9.61 12.38 -2.59
N LYS A 141 -9.22 13.39 -3.39
CA LYS A 141 -9.01 13.20 -4.82
C LYS A 141 -7.70 12.43 -5.04
N PRO A 142 -7.68 11.42 -5.91
CA PRO A 142 -6.43 10.75 -6.28
C PRO A 142 -5.40 11.72 -6.83
N LEU A 143 -4.13 11.54 -6.47
CA LEU A 143 -3.00 12.31 -7.02
C LEU A 143 -1.89 11.36 -7.48
N LEU A 144 -1.30 11.66 -8.64
CA LEU A 144 -0.18 10.90 -9.20
C LEU A 144 1.11 11.70 -9.17
N PHE A 145 2.08 11.25 -8.40
CA PHE A 145 3.38 11.86 -8.21
C PHE A 145 4.42 11.20 -9.15
N ILE A 146 5.06 11.98 -10.02
CA ILE A 146 6.01 11.45 -11.01
C ILE A 146 7.45 11.61 -10.50
N LEU A 147 8.10 10.51 -10.10
CA LEU A 147 9.46 10.53 -9.54
C LEU A 147 10.53 10.37 -10.63
N LYS A 148 10.47 9.26 -11.38
CA LYS A 148 11.41 8.89 -12.46
C LYS A 148 12.90 9.13 -12.11
N SER A 149 13.26 8.97 -10.85
CA SER A 149 14.59 9.24 -10.30
C SER A 149 14.89 8.30 -9.14
N SER A 150 16.18 7.99 -8.94
CA SER A 150 16.63 7.14 -7.84
C SER A 150 16.38 7.82 -6.51
N ILE A 151 15.91 7.04 -5.53
CA ILE A 151 15.62 7.56 -4.20
C ILE A 151 16.90 7.60 -3.36
N PRO A 152 17.26 8.76 -2.77
CA PRO A 152 18.41 8.84 -1.88
C PRO A 152 18.25 7.91 -0.68
N ARG A 153 19.33 7.22 -0.30
CA ARG A 153 19.33 6.34 0.88
C ARG A 153 19.09 7.15 2.16
N ASN A 154 18.25 6.62 3.04
CA ASN A 154 18.01 7.12 4.40
C ASN A 154 17.52 8.58 4.46
N ASN A 155 16.85 9.03 3.41
CA ASN A 155 16.25 10.36 3.35
C ASN A 155 14.83 10.27 2.80
N TRP A 156 13.95 11.12 3.31
CA TRP A 156 12.65 11.37 2.70
C TRP A 156 12.84 12.20 1.43
N PHE A 157 12.26 11.77 0.32
CA PHE A 157 12.40 12.40 -0.99
C PHE A 157 11.04 12.50 -1.69
N GLY A 158 10.69 13.67 -2.23
CA GLY A 158 9.35 13.85 -2.78
C GLY A 158 8.97 15.31 -3.00
N PHE A 159 7.69 15.63 -2.82
CA PHE A 159 7.06 16.84 -3.35
C PHE A 159 6.37 17.63 -2.25
N ASP A 160 6.57 18.94 -2.28
CA ASP A 160 5.75 19.92 -1.59
C ASP A 160 4.80 20.57 -2.60
N LEU A 161 3.49 20.39 -2.43
CA LEU A 161 2.48 20.91 -3.36
C LEU A 161 2.02 22.32 -2.99
N ARG A 162 1.97 22.61 -1.69
CA ARG A 162 1.61 23.91 -1.15
C ARG A 162 2.55 24.23 0.00
N GLN A 163 2.72 25.53 0.26
CA GLN A 163 3.47 25.96 1.43
C GLN A 163 2.72 25.55 2.68
N TYR A 164 3.32 24.63 3.44
CA TYR A 164 2.92 24.38 4.81
C TYR A 164 3.90 25.02 5.76
N PRO A 165 3.47 26.03 6.53
CA PRO A 165 4.21 26.36 7.72
C PRO A 165 4.05 25.16 8.64
N PHE A 166 5.07 24.29 8.71
CA PHE A 166 5.14 23.33 9.81
C PHE A 166 5.04 24.15 11.09
N PRO A 167 3.96 24.00 11.89
CA PRO A 167 3.92 24.66 13.17
C PRO A 167 5.17 24.19 13.91
N SER A 168 6.01 25.13 14.33
CA SER A 168 7.17 24.82 15.15
C SER A 168 6.72 23.88 16.27
N PRO A 169 7.41 22.75 16.50
CA PRO A 169 7.01 21.82 17.55
C PRO A 169 6.79 22.63 18.83
N PRO A 170 5.72 22.35 19.59
CA PRO A 170 5.44 23.09 20.81
C PRO A 170 6.73 23.10 21.63
N SER A 171 7.25 24.30 21.92
CA SER A 171 8.43 24.45 22.75
C SER A 171 8.19 23.61 24.00
N TYR A 172 8.97 22.55 24.17
CA TYR A 172 8.94 21.73 25.37
C TYR A 172 9.27 22.68 26.50
N ASN A 173 8.25 23.19 27.19
CA ASN A 173 8.45 23.87 28.44
C ASN A 173 8.84 22.73 29.40
N PRO A 174 10.11 22.63 29.83
CA PRO A 174 10.47 21.58 30.76
C PRO A 174 9.53 21.73 31.95
N SER A 175 8.72 20.69 32.20
CA SER A 175 7.88 20.62 33.40
C SER A 175 8.73 21.05 34.59
N PRO A 176 8.20 21.87 35.51
CA PRO A 176 8.94 22.25 36.71
C PRO A 176 9.46 20.97 37.38
N PRO A 177 10.71 20.97 37.88
CA PRO A 177 11.30 19.78 38.46
C PRO A 177 10.34 19.22 39.51
N PHE A 178 10.03 17.92 39.40
CA PHE A 178 9.24 17.23 40.40
C PHE A 178 9.84 17.53 41.78
N PRO A 179 9.03 17.89 42.80
CA PRO A 179 9.54 17.98 44.16
C PRO A 179 10.15 16.62 44.50
N SER A 180 11.41 16.62 44.95
CA SER A 180 12.16 15.40 45.29
C SER A 180 11.29 14.50 46.16
N LEU A 181 10.80 13.41 45.58
CA LEU A 181 10.25 12.31 46.34
C LEU A 181 11.43 11.73 47.14
N SER A 182 11.25 11.63 48.45
CA SER A 182 12.20 11.00 49.36
C SER A 182 12.74 9.69 48.77
N PRO A 183 14.03 9.37 48.96
CA PRO A 183 14.61 8.17 48.40
C PRO A 183 13.78 6.94 48.82
N PRO A 184 13.55 5.98 47.90
CA PRO A 184 12.81 4.78 48.24
C PRO A 184 13.50 4.03 49.38
N PRO A 185 12.74 3.37 50.27
CA PRO A 185 13.33 2.54 51.32
C PRO A 185 14.24 1.48 50.69
N PRO A 186 15.32 1.07 51.39
CA PRO A 186 16.24 0.07 50.87
C PRO A 186 15.49 -1.25 50.58
N PRO A 187 15.89 -1.98 49.54
CA PRO A 187 15.25 -3.24 49.19
C PRO A 187 15.37 -4.24 50.35
N PRO A 188 14.36 -5.11 50.55
CA PRO A 188 14.44 -6.16 51.55
C PRO A 188 15.61 -7.12 51.26
N PRO A 189 16.19 -7.75 52.30
CA PRO A 189 17.27 -8.70 52.11
C PRO A 189 16.84 -9.87 51.21
N PRO A 190 17.76 -10.44 50.42
CA PRO A 190 17.44 -11.55 49.52
C PRO A 190 16.96 -12.77 50.32
N PRO A 191 16.03 -13.56 49.76
CA PRO A 191 15.58 -14.79 50.38
C PRO A 191 16.73 -15.79 50.52
N PRO A 192 16.70 -16.69 51.53
CA PRO A 192 17.72 -17.71 51.70
C PRO A 192 17.80 -18.62 50.47
N PRO A 193 18.99 -19.20 50.16
CA PRO A 193 19.17 -20.05 49.00
C PRO A 193 18.21 -21.24 49.05
N HIS A 194 17.34 -21.35 48.03
CA HIS A 194 16.50 -22.52 47.87
C HIS A 194 17.38 -23.72 47.50
N HIS A 195 17.24 -24.82 48.27
CA HIS A 195 17.83 -26.10 47.92
C HIS A 195 17.39 -26.50 46.50
N PRO A 196 18.28 -27.06 45.66
CA PRO A 196 17.91 -27.49 44.31
C PRO A 196 16.78 -28.52 44.38
N LEU A 197 15.67 -28.23 43.70
CA LEU A 197 14.64 -29.23 43.46
C LEU A 197 15.23 -30.37 42.62
N PRO A 198 14.85 -31.63 42.87
CA PRO A 198 15.28 -32.74 42.02
C PRO A 198 14.82 -32.52 40.59
N PRO A 199 15.59 -32.99 39.59
CA PRO A 199 15.24 -32.82 38.18
C PRO A 199 13.88 -33.47 37.89
N PRO A 200 13.06 -32.87 37.03
CA PRO A 200 11.78 -33.44 36.64
C PRO A 200 11.98 -34.79 35.94
N PRO A 201 11.04 -35.74 36.08
CA PRO A 201 11.09 -37.01 35.36
C PRO A 201 11.09 -36.77 33.84
N GLU A 202 11.91 -37.53 33.13
CA GLU A 202 12.08 -37.42 31.69
C GLU A 202 10.74 -37.72 30.97
N PRO A 203 10.33 -36.92 29.97
CA PRO A 203 9.08 -37.17 29.25
C PRO A 203 9.14 -38.48 28.49
N ILE A 204 8.21 -39.40 28.80
CA ILE A 204 8.05 -40.64 28.03
C ILE A 204 7.49 -40.27 26.66
N LEU A 205 8.34 -40.32 25.63
CA LEU A 205 7.92 -40.10 24.25
C LEU A 205 6.92 -41.20 23.83
N PRO A 206 5.80 -40.84 23.20
CA PRO A 206 4.88 -41.84 22.67
C PRO A 206 5.58 -42.67 21.58
N PRO A 207 5.20 -43.95 21.41
CA PRO A 207 5.78 -44.80 20.37
C PRO A 207 5.49 -44.20 18.98
N PRO A 208 6.42 -44.39 18.02
CA PRO A 208 6.24 -43.87 16.66
C PRO A 208 4.99 -44.49 16.02
N PRO A 209 4.26 -43.72 15.19
CA PRO A 209 3.09 -44.23 14.48
C PRO A 209 3.48 -45.36 13.51
N PRO A 210 2.57 -46.30 13.24
CA PRO A 210 2.82 -47.39 12.31
C PRO A 210 3.11 -46.86 10.89
N PRO A 211 3.94 -47.56 10.09
CA PRO A 211 4.22 -47.19 8.72
C PRO A 211 2.92 -47.10 7.90
N LYS A 212 2.74 -46.01 7.15
CA LYS A 212 1.60 -45.87 6.24
C LYS A 212 1.64 -46.99 5.19
N PRO A 213 0.49 -47.58 4.82
CA PRO A 213 0.41 -48.52 3.70
C PRO A 213 0.93 -47.87 2.42
N VAL A 214 1.87 -48.54 1.75
CA VAL A 214 2.36 -48.13 0.43
C VAL A 214 1.25 -48.37 -0.57
N LEU A 215 0.63 -47.29 -1.06
CA LEU A 215 -0.32 -47.36 -2.17
C LEU A 215 0.43 -47.77 -3.45
N PRO A 216 -0.16 -48.63 -4.31
CA PRO A 216 0.43 -48.95 -5.60
C PRO A 216 0.53 -47.69 -6.48
N PRO A 217 1.54 -47.62 -7.37
CA PRO A 217 1.70 -46.47 -8.25
C PRO A 217 0.48 -46.33 -9.17
N PRO A 218 0.02 -45.08 -9.43
CA PRO A 218 -1.08 -44.87 -10.36
C PRO A 218 -0.69 -45.30 -11.78
N PRO A 219 -1.65 -45.77 -12.59
CA PRO A 219 -1.39 -46.14 -13.98
C PRO A 219 -0.92 -44.93 -14.81
N PRO A 220 -0.10 -45.16 -15.86
CA PRO A 220 0.37 -44.08 -16.73
C PRO A 220 -0.80 -43.41 -17.46
N PRO A 221 -0.77 -42.08 -17.64
CA PRO A 221 -1.84 -41.37 -18.32
C PRO A 221 -1.91 -41.78 -19.81
N PRO A 222 -3.12 -41.83 -20.40
CA PRO A 222 -3.27 -42.12 -21.82
C PRO A 222 -2.70 -40.98 -22.67
N SER A 223 -1.90 -41.37 -23.66
CA SER A 223 -1.36 -40.48 -24.70
C SER A 223 -2.52 -39.97 -25.56
N SER A 224 -2.80 -38.67 -25.49
CA SER A 224 -3.80 -38.03 -26.34
C SER A 224 -3.20 -36.87 -27.12
N SER A 225 -3.27 -37.07 -28.43
CA SER A 225 -2.84 -36.17 -29.50
C SER A 225 -3.68 -34.88 -29.51
N SER A 226 -2.97 -33.78 -29.61
CA SER A 226 -3.30 -32.51 -30.28
C SER A 226 -4.75 -32.32 -30.75
N LYS A 227 -5.46 -31.37 -30.11
CA LYS A 227 -6.48 -30.56 -30.78
C LYS A 227 -6.52 -29.15 -30.19
N ILE A 228 -6.19 -28.21 -31.08
CA ILE A 228 -6.33 -26.76 -30.95
C ILE A 228 -7.80 -26.41 -30.67
N SER A 229 -8.07 -25.60 -29.65
CA SER A 229 -9.33 -24.84 -29.54
C SER A 229 -9.21 -23.62 -28.61
N GLY A 230 -9.31 -22.43 -29.21
CA GLY A 230 -10.23 -21.37 -28.78
C GLY A 230 -10.09 -20.72 -27.40
N LEU A 231 -9.42 -19.55 -27.38
CA LEU A 231 -10.01 -18.23 -27.10
C LEU A 231 -10.85 -18.00 -25.81
N LYS A 232 -10.41 -17.04 -24.98
CA LYS A 232 -11.23 -16.00 -24.30
C LYS A 232 -10.28 -14.95 -23.72
N LEU A 233 -9.79 -14.00 -24.52
CA LEU A 233 -10.40 -12.69 -24.81
C LEU A 233 -11.27 -12.09 -23.69
N ALA A 234 -10.65 -11.11 -23.03
CA ALA A 234 -11.20 -9.80 -22.65
C ALA A 234 -12.64 -9.74 -22.11
N LYS A 235 -12.73 -9.38 -20.83
CA LYS A 235 -13.91 -8.76 -20.22
C LYS A 235 -14.20 -7.41 -20.91
N VAL A 236 -14.95 -7.43 -21.99
CA VAL A 236 -15.78 -6.30 -22.46
C VAL A 236 -17.03 -6.88 -23.09
N SER A 237 -17.99 -7.35 -22.27
CA SER A 237 -19.36 -7.56 -22.74
C SER A 237 -20.33 -7.78 -21.57
N VAL A 238 -20.86 -6.69 -21.02
CA VAL A 238 -22.15 -6.72 -20.31
C VAL A 238 -23.19 -5.87 -21.06
N VAL A 239 -22.76 -4.97 -21.95
CA VAL A 239 -23.65 -4.03 -22.64
C VAL A 239 -24.18 -4.57 -23.98
N LEU A 240 -23.50 -5.53 -24.64
CA LEU A 240 -23.90 -6.00 -25.97
C LEU A 240 -24.86 -7.22 -25.97
N GLY A 241 -24.96 -7.95 -24.85
CA GLY A 241 -25.83 -9.13 -24.73
C GLY A 241 -27.32 -8.80 -24.56
N LEU A 242 -27.65 -7.63 -24.02
CA LEU A 242 -29.05 -7.20 -23.80
C LEU A 242 -29.73 -6.67 -25.06
N LEU A 243 -28.97 -6.27 -26.10
CA LEU A 243 -29.54 -5.73 -27.33
C LEU A 243 -30.04 -6.80 -28.32
N PHE A 244 -29.57 -8.05 -28.21
CA PHE A 244 -29.96 -9.14 -29.12
C PHE A 244 -31.18 -9.95 -28.65
N ALA A 245 -31.64 -9.76 -27.40
CA ALA A 245 -32.78 -10.48 -26.84
C ALA A 245 -34.13 -9.74 -26.99
N LEU A 246 -34.15 -8.57 -27.64
CA LEU A 246 -35.34 -7.70 -27.78
C LEU A 246 -35.66 -7.36 -29.26
N LEU A 247 -35.13 -8.12 -30.22
CA LEU A 247 -35.58 -8.12 -31.63
C LEU A 247 -36.45 -9.35 -31.91
#